data_AF-A0A443Q5B2-F1
#
_entry.id   AF-A0A443Q5B2-F1
#
_cell.length_a   1.000
_cell.length_b   1.000
_cell.length_c   1.000
_cell.angle_alpha   90.00
_cell.angle_beta   90.00
_cell.angle_gamma   90.00
#
_symmetry.space_group_name_H-M   'P 1'
#
loop_
_entity.id
_entity.type
_entity.pdbx_description
1 polymer ?
#
loop_
_entity_poly.entity_id
_entity_poly.type
_entity_poly.pdbx_seq_one_letter_code
_entity_poly.pdbx_strand_id
1 'polypeptide(L)'
;MEPGSGSLVDLEGQGMDRSIVHEEAEERGEMFSSLREGDWNSMLEFLKQHGSRSSIVHPVSTEFKDTIVHAAAALGQTEVVKDLLVRIKEMNLEMSLGVLLANQLGNNPLHSAALMGQVGTLRVIFEEVPELASARNIYGETPIFQAAVSGSKQVFSELASMLPPDTKDIITMLRRNDGDTILHCALSGEYFVYKLYCMC
;
A
#
# COMPACT_ATOMS: atom_id res chain seq x y z
N MET A 1 -42.12 -38.03 40.24
CA MET A 1 -42.22 -37.75 38.80
C MET A 1 -41.25 -36.62 38.52
N GLU A 2 -40.03 -36.98 38.13
CA GLU A 2 -39.02 -36.07 37.60
C GLU A 2 -39.04 -36.26 36.07
N PRO A 3 -39.10 -35.21 35.23
CA PRO A 3 -38.86 -35.35 33.81
C PRO A 3 -37.34 -35.30 33.56
N GLY A 4 -36.81 -36.35 32.96
CA GLY A 4 -35.43 -36.44 32.53
C GLY A 4 -35.16 -35.84 31.15
N SER A 5 -33.86 -35.91 30.81
CA SER A 5 -33.23 -35.90 29.48
C SER A 5 -33.19 -34.59 28.68
N GLY A 6 -31.96 -34.06 28.60
CA GLY A 6 -31.49 -33.12 27.59
C GLY A 6 -29.96 -33.04 27.64
N SER A 7 -29.27 -34.03 27.07
CA SER A 7 -27.85 -33.96 26.72
C SER A 7 -27.68 -33.42 25.29
N LEU A 8 -26.47 -32.98 24.95
CA LEU A 8 -25.97 -32.49 23.64
C LEU A 8 -26.16 -30.95 23.49
N VAL A 9 -25.14 -30.12 23.35
CA VAL A 9 -23.89 -30.27 22.58
C VAL A 9 -22.76 -29.42 23.16
N ASP A 10 -21.57 -30.00 23.23
CA ASP A 10 -20.31 -29.31 23.43
C ASP A 10 -20.03 -28.35 22.26
N LEU A 11 -19.85 -27.06 22.54
CA LEU A 11 -19.39 -26.05 21.59
C LEU A 11 -17.85 -25.93 21.65
N GLU A 12 -17.16 -27.07 21.56
CA GLU A 12 -15.71 -27.08 21.46
C GLU A 12 -15.27 -26.85 20.01
N GLY A 13 -14.62 -25.71 19.80
CA GLY A 13 -13.46 -25.60 18.91
C GLY A 13 -13.70 -25.83 17.42
N GLN A 14 -13.94 -24.73 16.69
CA GLN A 14 -13.34 -24.61 15.36
C GLN A 14 -11.83 -24.45 15.54
N GLY A 15 -11.16 -25.55 15.90
CA GLY A 15 -9.71 -25.62 15.97
C GLY A 15 -9.18 -25.59 14.55
N MET A 16 -8.60 -24.45 14.15
CA MET A 16 -7.64 -24.44 13.05
C MET A 16 -6.53 -25.45 13.39
N ASP A 17 -6.33 -26.41 12.50
CA ASP A 17 -5.35 -27.47 12.68
C ASP A 17 -3.95 -26.86 12.91
N ARG A 18 -3.30 -27.26 14.01
CA ARG A 18 -1.97 -26.77 14.39
C ARG A 18 -0.91 -27.09 13.32
N SER A 19 -1.15 -28.09 12.46
CA SER A 19 -0.27 -28.42 11.33
C SER A 19 -0.31 -27.31 10.26
N ILE A 20 -1.51 -26.82 9.91
CA ILE A 20 -1.74 -25.73 8.96
C ILE A 20 -1.09 -24.44 9.49
N VAL A 21 -1.23 -24.16 10.79
CA VAL A 21 -0.63 -22.95 11.40
C VAL A 21 0.91 -22.98 11.34
N HIS A 22 1.51 -24.17 11.41
CA HIS A 22 2.96 -24.36 11.35
C HIS A 22 3.48 -24.23 9.91
N GLU A 23 2.78 -24.84 8.96
CA GLU A 23 3.09 -24.79 7.52
C GLU A 23 2.98 -23.35 6.99
N GLU A 24 1.90 -22.63 7.32
CA GLU A 24 1.75 -21.22 6.95
C GLU A 24 2.82 -20.31 7.59
N ALA A 25 3.39 -20.68 8.74
CA ALA A 25 4.43 -19.88 9.41
C ALA A 25 5.82 -20.06 8.79
N GLU A 26 6.13 -21.27 8.34
CA GLU A 26 7.37 -21.62 7.64
C GLU A 26 7.37 -21.05 6.21
N GLU A 27 6.24 -21.21 5.51
CA GLU A 27 5.93 -20.60 4.21
C GLU A 27 6.12 -19.07 4.22
N ARG A 28 5.63 -18.40 5.27
CA ARG A 28 5.86 -16.96 5.46
C ARG A 28 7.33 -16.62 5.65
N GLY A 29 8.11 -17.48 6.31
CA GLY A 29 9.53 -17.29 6.55
C GLY A 29 10.35 -17.18 5.26
N GLU A 30 10.08 -18.06 4.28
CA GLU A 30 10.75 -18.07 2.97
C GLU A 30 10.40 -16.84 2.12
N MET A 31 9.13 -16.40 2.17
CA MET A 31 8.71 -15.16 1.52
C MET A 31 9.45 -13.94 2.13
N PHE A 32 9.56 -13.87 3.45
CA PHE A 32 10.25 -12.77 4.14
C PHE A 32 11.77 -12.79 3.93
N SER A 33 12.41 -13.96 3.82
CA SER A 33 13.85 -14.02 3.48
C SER A 33 14.10 -13.51 2.06
N SER A 34 13.26 -13.89 1.10
CA SER A 34 13.34 -13.41 -0.28
C SER A 34 13.21 -11.88 -0.35
N LEU A 35 12.26 -11.31 0.40
CA LEU A 35 12.08 -9.86 0.49
C LEU A 35 13.27 -9.14 1.13
N ARG A 36 13.84 -9.70 2.20
CA ARG A 36 15.03 -9.15 2.88
C ARG A 36 16.26 -9.15 1.97
N GLU A 37 16.37 -10.17 1.11
CA GLU A 37 17.47 -10.32 0.15
C GLU A 37 17.21 -9.56 -1.15
N GLY A 38 16.01 -9.01 -1.33
CA GLY A 38 15.61 -8.29 -2.54
C GLY A 38 15.32 -9.19 -3.73
N ASP A 39 15.14 -10.50 -3.51
CA ASP A 39 14.77 -11.46 -4.53
C ASP A 39 13.26 -11.46 -4.77
N TRP A 40 12.81 -10.49 -5.55
CA TRP A 40 11.41 -10.35 -5.91
C TRP A 40 10.91 -11.48 -6.82
N ASN A 41 11.80 -12.15 -7.56
CA ASN A 41 11.40 -13.22 -8.47
C ASN A 41 11.06 -14.49 -7.69
N SER A 42 11.93 -14.91 -6.77
CA SER A 42 11.64 -16.04 -5.89
C SER A 42 10.42 -15.79 -5.02
N MET A 43 10.25 -14.55 -4.54
CA MET A 43 9.01 -14.17 -3.86
C MET A 43 7.78 -14.33 -4.75
N LEU A 44 7.83 -13.85 -6.00
CA LEU A 44 6.68 -13.97 -6.91
C LEU A 44 6.39 -15.44 -7.20
N GLU A 45 7.40 -16.26 -7.50
CA GLU A 45 7.28 -17.70 -7.72
C GLU A 45 6.61 -18.39 -6.52
N PHE A 46 7.04 -18.05 -5.32
CA PHE A 46 6.42 -18.51 -4.08
C PHE A 46 4.95 -18.13 -4.02
N LEU A 47 4.60 -16.86 -4.31
CA LEU A 47 3.20 -16.43 -4.39
C LEU A 47 2.42 -17.09 -5.54
N LYS A 48 3.07 -17.56 -6.61
CA LYS A 48 2.38 -18.30 -7.69
C LYS A 48 2.00 -19.70 -7.23
N GLN A 49 2.85 -20.33 -6.43
CA GLN A 49 2.69 -21.72 -6.00
C GLN A 49 1.85 -21.85 -4.71
N HIS A 50 2.05 -20.93 -3.75
CA HIS A 50 1.50 -21.00 -2.39
C HIS A 50 0.71 -19.73 -2.01
N GLY A 51 0.54 -18.76 -2.92
CA GLY A 51 -0.05 -17.46 -2.59
C GLY A 51 -1.49 -17.56 -2.12
N SER A 52 -1.72 -17.25 -0.84
CA SER A 52 -3.04 -17.09 -0.26
C SER A 52 -3.38 -15.60 -0.09
N ARG A 53 -4.66 -15.30 0.21
CA ARG A 53 -5.06 -13.93 0.61
C ARG A 53 -4.19 -13.44 1.78
N SER A 54 -3.89 -14.32 2.74
CA SER A 54 -3.07 -13.99 3.91
C SER A 54 -1.68 -13.50 3.48
N SER A 55 -1.02 -14.19 2.55
CA SER A 55 0.33 -13.86 2.09
C SER A 55 0.43 -12.46 1.44
N ILE A 56 -0.61 -12.03 0.72
CA ILE A 56 -0.62 -10.72 0.03
C ILE A 56 -0.91 -9.57 0.99
N VAL A 57 -1.81 -9.79 1.96
CA VAL A 57 -2.27 -8.72 2.87
C VAL A 57 -1.46 -8.63 4.14
N HIS A 58 -0.70 -9.68 4.49
CA HIS A 58 0.10 -9.67 5.70
C HIS A 58 1.22 -8.62 5.59
N PRO A 59 1.44 -7.83 6.66
CA PRO A 59 2.55 -6.92 6.70
C PRO A 59 3.90 -7.62 6.52
N VAL A 60 4.75 -7.05 5.67
CA VAL A 60 6.17 -7.40 5.50
C VAL A 60 7.09 -6.53 6.33
N SER A 61 6.61 -5.36 6.78
CA SER A 61 7.29 -4.51 7.74
C SER A 61 6.56 -4.51 9.07
N THR A 62 7.29 -4.63 10.18
CA THR A 62 6.72 -4.55 11.54
C THR A 62 6.48 -3.10 11.98
N GLU A 63 7.29 -2.16 11.49
CA GLU A 63 7.27 -0.76 11.90
C GLU A 63 6.02 -0.04 11.37
N PHE A 64 5.80 -0.09 10.07
CA PHE A 64 4.70 0.64 9.41
C PHE A 64 3.58 -0.27 8.92
N LYS A 65 3.63 -1.58 9.19
CA LYS A 65 2.70 -2.57 8.63
C LYS A 65 2.55 -2.50 7.11
N ASP A 66 3.64 -2.17 6.41
CA ASP A 66 3.65 -2.19 4.95
C ASP A 66 3.37 -3.60 4.45
N THR A 67 2.43 -3.74 3.51
CA THR A 67 2.25 -4.99 2.77
C THR A 67 3.31 -5.11 1.68
N ILE A 68 3.38 -6.28 1.05
CA ILE A 68 4.32 -6.53 -0.03
C ILE A 68 4.16 -5.55 -1.21
N VAL A 69 2.94 -5.08 -1.47
CA VAL A 69 2.66 -4.10 -2.52
C VAL A 69 3.24 -2.73 -2.16
N HIS A 70 3.20 -2.32 -0.89
CA HIS A 70 3.81 -1.07 -0.43
C HIS A 70 5.33 -1.11 -0.61
N ALA A 71 5.96 -2.22 -0.20
CA ALA A 71 7.40 -2.39 -0.33
C ALA A 71 7.85 -2.41 -1.81
N ALA A 72 7.15 -3.17 -2.65
CA ALA A 72 7.42 -3.22 -4.09
C ALA A 72 7.23 -1.83 -4.75
N ALA A 73 6.21 -1.08 -4.33
CA ALA A 73 5.94 0.26 -4.82
C ALA A 73 7.01 1.28 -4.39
N ALA A 74 7.43 1.24 -3.13
CA ALA A 74 8.51 2.10 -2.60
C ALA A 74 9.85 1.84 -3.31
N LEU A 75 10.13 0.57 -3.65
CA LEU A 75 11.39 0.14 -4.25
C LEU A 75 11.38 0.15 -5.79
N GLY A 76 10.29 0.59 -6.42
CA GLY A 76 10.22 0.74 -7.88
C GLY A 76 10.10 -0.57 -8.66
N GLN A 77 9.66 -1.65 -8.01
CA GLN A 77 9.53 -2.98 -8.60
C GLN A 77 8.27 -3.06 -9.48
N THR A 78 8.31 -2.39 -10.61
CA THR A 78 7.14 -2.11 -11.46
C THR A 78 6.44 -3.38 -11.95
N GLU A 79 7.20 -4.35 -12.49
CA GLU A 79 6.62 -5.63 -12.96
C GLU A 79 6.04 -6.45 -11.82
N VAL A 80 6.69 -6.43 -10.65
CA VAL A 80 6.19 -7.11 -9.45
C VAL A 80 4.86 -6.50 -9.00
N VAL A 81 4.78 -5.17 -8.96
CA VAL A 81 3.54 -4.47 -8.60
C VAL A 81 2.43 -4.80 -9.60
N LYS A 82 2.74 -4.84 -10.89
CA LYS A 82 1.77 -5.23 -11.92
C LYS A 82 1.23 -6.66 -11.69
N ASP A 83 2.13 -7.63 -11.49
CA ASP A 83 1.76 -9.02 -11.19
C ASP A 83 0.91 -9.12 -9.91
N LEU A 84 1.28 -8.39 -8.86
CA LEU A 84 0.53 -8.36 -7.60
C LEU A 84 -0.87 -7.75 -7.77
N LEU A 85 -1.01 -6.65 -8.52
CA LEU A 85 -2.30 -6.01 -8.78
C LEU A 85 -3.24 -6.92 -9.58
N VAL A 86 -2.72 -7.61 -10.60
CA VAL A 86 -3.49 -8.61 -11.36
C VAL A 86 -4.00 -9.71 -10.42
N ARG A 87 -3.13 -10.26 -9.56
CA ARG A 87 -3.51 -11.29 -8.59
C ARG A 87 -4.56 -10.81 -7.59
N ILE A 88 -4.42 -9.59 -7.08
CA ILE A 88 -5.40 -9.00 -6.15
C ILE A 88 -6.79 -8.94 -6.82
N LYS A 89 -6.84 -8.56 -8.10
CA LYS A 89 -8.07 -8.55 -8.91
C LYS A 89 -8.62 -9.96 -9.14
N GLU A 90 -7.77 -10.92 -9.53
CA GLU A 90 -8.16 -12.32 -9.77
C GLU A 90 -8.72 -13.01 -8.50
N MET A 91 -8.14 -12.69 -7.34
CA MET A 91 -8.58 -13.20 -6.04
C MET A 91 -9.82 -12.46 -5.50
N ASN A 92 -10.38 -11.51 -6.27
CA ASN A 92 -11.51 -10.66 -5.90
C ASN A 92 -11.33 -10.01 -4.52
N LEU A 93 -10.07 -9.66 -4.19
CA LEU A 93 -9.77 -8.95 -2.95
C LEU A 93 -10.22 -7.51 -3.17
N GLU A 94 -11.17 -7.05 -2.37
CA GLU A 94 -11.62 -5.66 -2.45
C GLU A 94 -10.41 -4.70 -2.38
N MET A 95 -10.22 -3.95 -3.47
CA MET A 95 -9.19 -2.92 -3.63
C MET A 95 -9.31 -1.81 -2.57
N SER A 96 -10.50 -1.68 -1.98
CA SER A 96 -10.92 -0.80 -0.89
C SER A 96 -10.56 -1.30 0.52
N LEU A 97 -10.17 -2.56 0.72
CA LEU A 97 -10.28 -3.20 2.05
C LEU A 97 -8.98 -3.37 2.85
N GLY A 98 -7.90 -2.68 2.48
CA GLY A 98 -6.69 -2.57 3.33
C GLY A 98 -5.40 -3.09 2.70
N VAL A 99 -5.46 -3.95 1.66
CA VAL A 99 -4.27 -4.41 0.91
C VAL A 99 -3.52 -3.23 0.30
N LEU A 100 -4.29 -2.28 -0.21
CA LEU A 100 -3.83 -1.09 -0.90
C LEU A 100 -4.14 0.19 -0.13
N LEU A 101 -4.64 0.18 1.11
CA LEU A 101 -5.14 1.42 1.74
C LEU A 101 -4.70 1.69 3.19
N ALA A 102 -4.06 0.76 3.89
CA ALA A 102 -3.79 1.00 5.31
C ALA A 102 -2.57 0.25 5.84
N ASN A 103 -1.38 0.68 5.42
CA ASN A 103 -0.27 0.58 6.35
C ASN A 103 -0.61 1.39 7.64
N GLN A 104 0.20 1.33 8.70
CA GLN A 104 -0.09 2.01 9.98
C GLN A 104 -0.32 3.52 9.83
N LEU A 105 0.24 4.15 8.80
CA LEU A 105 0.09 5.58 8.52
C LEU A 105 -1.11 5.88 7.62
N GLY A 106 -1.87 4.87 7.19
CA GLY A 106 -2.93 5.04 6.19
C GLY A 106 -2.39 5.33 4.78
N ASN A 107 -1.10 5.09 4.54
CA ASN A 107 -0.54 5.20 3.21
C ASN A 107 -1.00 4.00 2.37
N ASN A 108 -1.25 4.27 1.10
CA ASN A 108 -1.40 3.26 0.06
C ASN A 108 -0.07 3.07 -0.71
N PRO A 109 0.02 2.05 -1.59
CA PRO A 109 1.22 1.87 -2.42
C PRO A 109 1.53 3.08 -3.31
N LEU A 110 0.53 3.85 -3.74
CA LEU A 110 0.72 5.07 -4.53
C LEU A 110 1.39 6.19 -3.71
N HIS A 111 1.06 6.34 -2.41
CA HIS A 111 1.78 7.24 -1.49
C HIS A 111 3.26 6.83 -1.40
N SER A 112 3.51 5.52 -1.28
CA SER A 112 4.87 4.98 -1.13
C SER A 112 5.71 5.20 -2.39
N ALA A 113 5.16 4.92 -3.57
CA ALA A 113 5.80 5.20 -4.85
C ALA A 113 6.05 6.71 -5.04
N ALA A 114 5.09 7.56 -4.65
CA ALA A 114 5.21 9.00 -4.77
C ALA A 114 6.30 9.60 -3.86
N LEU A 115 6.34 9.15 -2.60
CA LEU A 115 7.35 9.55 -1.63
C LEU A 115 8.75 9.12 -2.07
N MET A 116 8.88 7.91 -2.63
CA MET A 116 10.17 7.35 -3.05
C MET A 116 10.61 7.74 -4.47
N GLY A 117 9.81 8.52 -5.20
CA GLY A 117 10.21 9.00 -6.53
C GLY A 117 9.98 8.00 -7.69
N GLN A 118 9.16 6.96 -7.49
CA GLN A 118 9.05 5.82 -8.42
C GLN A 118 8.02 6.05 -9.53
N VAL A 119 8.39 6.80 -10.58
CA VAL A 119 7.48 7.23 -11.66
C VAL A 119 6.85 6.05 -12.41
N GLY A 120 7.62 5.04 -12.80
CA GLY A 120 7.12 3.90 -13.58
C GLY A 120 6.08 3.09 -12.82
N THR A 121 6.41 2.73 -11.57
CA THR A 121 5.50 2.01 -10.67
C THR A 121 4.25 2.80 -10.34
N LEU A 122 4.39 4.12 -10.13
CA LEU A 122 3.28 5.02 -9.88
C LEU A 122 2.28 5.04 -11.03
N ARG A 123 2.74 5.12 -12.29
CA ARG A 123 1.87 5.04 -13.48
C ARG A 123 1.05 3.75 -13.49
N VAL A 124 1.71 2.61 -13.30
CA VAL A 124 1.04 1.30 -13.27
C VAL A 124 -0.02 1.25 -12.18
N ILE A 125 0.29 1.71 -10.96
CA ILE A 125 -0.69 1.72 -9.87
C ILE A 125 -1.88 2.63 -10.19
N PHE A 126 -1.63 3.83 -10.75
CA PHE A 126 -2.69 4.78 -11.09
C PHE A 126 -3.60 4.26 -12.22
N GLU A 127 -3.02 3.67 -13.26
CA GLU A 127 -3.79 3.12 -14.39
C GLU A 127 -4.67 1.95 -13.95
N GLU A 128 -4.18 1.11 -13.04
CA GLU A 128 -4.92 -0.04 -12.55
C GLU A 128 -5.94 0.31 -11.45
N VAL A 129 -5.69 1.37 -10.67
CA VAL A 129 -6.44 1.76 -9.46
C VAL A 129 -6.43 3.28 -9.24
N PRO A 130 -7.08 4.07 -10.11
CA PRO A 130 -7.00 5.54 -10.08
C PRO A 130 -7.58 6.14 -8.78
N GLU A 131 -8.48 5.44 -8.08
CA GLU A 131 -9.11 5.90 -6.84
C GLU A 131 -8.08 6.14 -5.73
N LEU A 132 -6.95 5.42 -5.74
CA LEU A 132 -5.87 5.57 -4.76
C LEU A 132 -5.24 6.96 -4.76
N ALA A 133 -5.33 7.70 -5.88
CA ALA A 133 -4.77 9.03 -6.01
C ALA A 133 -5.45 10.07 -5.12
N SER A 134 -6.72 9.84 -4.76
CA SER A 134 -7.50 10.76 -3.90
C SER A 134 -7.47 10.39 -2.41
N ALA A 135 -6.94 9.21 -2.08
CA ALA A 135 -6.91 8.72 -0.71
C ALA A 135 -6.04 9.61 0.17
N ARG A 136 -6.47 9.80 1.41
CA ARG A 136 -5.75 10.57 2.43
C ARG A 136 -5.25 9.66 3.53
N ASN A 137 -3.98 9.81 3.88
CA ASN A 137 -3.37 9.12 5.01
C ASN A 137 -3.80 9.75 6.36
N ILE A 138 -3.26 9.28 7.49
CA ILE A 138 -3.65 9.80 8.83
C ILE A 138 -3.34 11.29 9.04
N TYR A 139 -2.40 11.84 8.27
CA TYR A 139 -2.04 13.26 8.28
C TYR A 139 -2.86 14.10 7.30
N GLY A 140 -3.75 13.47 6.52
CA GLY A 140 -4.54 14.13 5.48
C GLY A 140 -3.78 14.30 4.17
N GLU A 141 -2.59 13.72 4.05
CA GLU A 141 -1.74 13.83 2.88
C GLU A 141 -2.23 12.86 1.81
N THR A 142 -2.18 13.30 0.56
CA THR A 142 -2.46 12.49 -0.62
C THR A 142 -1.15 12.03 -1.28
N PRO A 143 -1.18 11.10 -2.24
CA PRO A 143 0.03 10.72 -2.99
C PRO A 143 0.71 11.92 -3.66
N ILE A 144 -0.04 12.87 -4.21
CA ILE A 144 0.56 14.08 -4.82
C ILE A 144 1.17 15.02 -3.77
N PHE A 145 0.62 15.07 -2.55
CA PHE A 145 1.27 15.76 -1.44
C PHE A 145 2.61 15.09 -1.10
N GLN A 146 2.67 13.76 -1.07
CA GLN A 146 3.91 13.05 -0.78
C GLN A 146 4.96 13.16 -1.90
N ALA A 147 4.53 13.20 -3.17
CA ALA A 147 5.40 13.58 -4.28
C ALA A 147 5.98 14.99 -4.09
N ALA A 148 5.19 15.88 -3.49
CA ALA A 148 5.65 17.22 -3.22
C ALA A 148 6.69 17.25 -2.10
N VAL A 149 6.43 16.55 -0.99
CA VAL A 149 7.34 16.43 0.17
C VAL A 149 8.67 15.77 -0.23
N SER A 150 8.64 14.78 -1.13
CA SER A 150 9.87 14.13 -1.61
C SER A 150 10.77 15.02 -2.47
N GLY A 151 10.26 16.18 -2.91
CA GLY A 151 10.96 17.07 -3.84
C GLY A 151 11.06 16.52 -5.27
N SER A 152 10.37 15.42 -5.58
CA SER A 152 10.40 14.80 -6.90
C SER A 152 9.47 15.52 -7.87
N LYS A 153 10.03 16.53 -8.57
CA LYS A 153 9.30 17.29 -9.61
C LYS A 153 8.71 16.37 -10.68
N GLN A 154 9.43 15.31 -11.05
CA GLN A 154 8.99 14.39 -12.09
C GLN A 154 7.74 13.63 -11.67
N VAL A 155 7.74 13.02 -10.47
CA VAL A 155 6.57 12.32 -9.92
C VAL A 155 5.39 13.27 -9.74
N PHE A 156 5.65 14.47 -9.22
CA PHE A 156 4.60 15.47 -9.03
C PHE A 156 3.94 15.86 -10.35
N SER A 157 4.74 16.20 -11.38
CA SER A 157 4.23 16.55 -12.71
C SER A 157 3.48 15.39 -13.34
N GLU A 158 3.96 14.16 -13.16
CA GLU A 158 3.29 12.97 -13.68
C GLU A 158 1.91 12.79 -13.05
N LEU A 159 1.82 12.76 -11.71
CA LEU A 159 0.53 12.66 -11.00
C LEU A 159 -0.41 13.80 -11.38
N ALA A 160 0.09 15.04 -11.42
CA ALA A 160 -0.72 16.20 -11.79
C ALA A 160 -1.29 16.07 -13.21
N SER A 161 -0.55 15.46 -14.15
CA SER A 161 -1.00 15.24 -15.52
C SER A 161 -2.02 14.11 -15.67
N MET A 162 -1.98 13.11 -14.78
CA MET A 162 -2.92 11.98 -14.77
C MET A 162 -4.21 12.29 -14.01
N LEU A 163 -4.17 13.24 -13.08
CA LEU A 163 -5.37 13.72 -12.40
C LEU A 163 -6.30 14.47 -13.36
N PRO A 164 -7.63 14.40 -13.18
CA PRO A 164 -8.57 15.13 -14.04
C PRO A 164 -8.30 16.65 -14.07
N PRO A 165 -8.58 17.36 -15.18
CA PRO A 165 -8.30 18.80 -15.30
C PRO A 165 -9.28 19.73 -14.56
N ASP A 166 -10.50 19.27 -14.24
CA ASP A 166 -11.54 20.06 -13.54
C ASP A 166 -11.34 20.17 -12.02
N THR A 167 -10.17 19.75 -11.56
CA THR A 167 -9.92 19.47 -10.16
C THR A 167 -9.63 20.75 -9.39
N LYS A 168 -10.71 21.46 -8.97
CA LYS A 168 -10.68 22.30 -7.76
C LYS A 168 -10.09 21.54 -6.57
N ASP A 169 -10.08 20.20 -6.63
CA ASP A 169 -9.46 19.36 -5.62
C ASP A 169 -7.94 19.33 -5.63
N ILE A 170 -7.20 19.79 -6.65
CA ILE A 170 -5.73 19.66 -6.56
C ILE A 170 -5.21 20.51 -5.41
N ILE A 171 -5.79 21.69 -5.20
CA ILE A 171 -5.50 22.54 -4.04
C ILE A 171 -5.93 21.85 -2.73
N THR A 172 -7.03 21.10 -2.72
CA THR A 172 -7.50 20.36 -1.53
C THR A 172 -6.70 19.09 -1.26
N MET A 173 -6.10 18.49 -2.28
CA MET A 173 -5.20 17.34 -2.23
C MET A 173 -3.79 17.74 -1.76
N LEU A 174 -3.43 19.02 -1.94
CA LEU A 174 -2.15 19.60 -1.51
C LEU A 174 -2.22 20.23 -0.10
N ARG A 175 -3.20 19.83 0.71
CA ARG A 175 -3.40 20.30 2.08
C ARG A 175 -3.59 19.14 3.06
N ARG A 176 -2.89 19.22 4.19
CA ARG A 176 -2.97 18.31 5.35
C ARG A 176 -4.14 18.62 6.28
N ASN A 177 -4.39 17.72 7.23
CA ASN A 177 -5.43 17.85 8.26
C ASN A 177 -5.21 19.05 9.20
N ASP A 178 -3.96 19.44 9.45
CA ASP A 178 -3.57 20.62 10.23
C ASP A 178 -3.70 21.94 9.45
N GLY A 179 -4.09 21.87 8.17
CA GLY A 179 -4.20 23.02 7.28
C GLY A 179 -2.91 23.34 6.53
N ASP A 180 -1.82 22.60 6.76
CA ASP A 180 -0.56 22.85 6.09
C ASP A 180 -0.59 22.49 4.62
N THR A 181 -0.02 23.39 3.81
CA THR A 181 0.14 23.20 2.38
C THR A 181 1.54 22.67 2.08
N ILE A 182 1.74 22.17 0.86
CA ILE A 182 3.09 21.81 0.39
C ILE A 182 4.11 22.97 0.53
N LEU A 183 3.65 24.22 0.47
CA LEU A 183 4.51 25.39 0.67
C LEU A 183 4.91 25.57 2.15
N HIS A 184 4.01 25.29 3.10
CA HIS A 184 4.37 25.32 4.52
C HIS A 184 5.44 24.27 4.82
N CYS A 185 5.29 23.04 4.31
CA CYS A 185 6.27 21.97 4.47
C CYS A 185 7.62 22.29 3.80
N ALA A 186 7.60 22.90 2.61
CA ALA A 186 8.80 23.32 1.90
C ALA A 186 9.59 24.43 2.60
N LEU A 187 8.91 25.25 3.42
CA LEU A 187 9.52 26.37 4.15
C LEU A 187 9.96 25.99 5.58
N SER A 188 9.33 25.00 6.19
CA SER A 188 9.58 24.57 7.58
C SER A 188 10.67 23.52 7.70
N GLY A 189 10.92 22.73 6.64
CA GLY A 189 12.09 21.87 6.55
C GLY A 189 13.08 22.42 5.53
N GLU A 190 14.37 22.19 5.75
CA GLU A 190 15.47 22.43 4.81
C GLU A 190 15.37 21.56 3.53
N TYR A 191 14.17 21.45 2.92
CA TYR A 191 13.90 20.70 1.69
C TYR A 191 14.16 21.60 0.49
N PHE A 192 15.40 21.59 0.01
CA PHE A 192 15.96 22.45 -1.03
C PHE A 192 15.37 22.37 -2.45
N VAL A 193 14.15 21.86 -2.68
CA VAL A 193 13.69 21.59 -4.08
C VAL A 193 12.44 22.35 -4.53
N TYR A 194 11.99 23.36 -3.79
CA TYR A 194 11.05 24.35 -4.32
C TYR A 194 11.72 25.69 -4.61
N LYS A 195 12.61 25.70 -5.62
CA LYS A 195 12.55 26.81 -6.59
C LYS A 195 11.29 26.61 -7.42
N LEU A 196 10.16 26.93 -6.79
CA LEU A 196 8.89 27.10 -7.47
C LEU A 196 9.15 28.16 -8.55
N TYR A 197 8.96 27.77 -9.80
CA TYR A 197 9.12 28.60 -10.99
C TYR A 197 8.11 29.77 -10.96
N CYS A 198 8.42 30.80 -10.17
CA CYS A 198 7.94 32.17 -10.33
C CYS A 198 8.90 32.99 -11.21
N MET A 199 9.65 32.36 -12.13
CA MET A 199 10.42 33.08 -13.16
C MET A 199 10.40 32.31 -14.47
N CYS A 200 9.36 32.57 -15.27
CA CYS A 200 9.35 32.94 -16.69
C CYS A 200 7.89 33.02 -17.14
#